data_AF-A0A355YL88-F1
#
_entry.id   AF-A0A355YL88-F1
#
_cell.length_a   1.000
_cell.length_b   1.000
_cell.length_c   1.000
_cell.angle_alpha   90.00
_cell.angle_beta   90.00
_cell.angle_gamma   90.00
#
_symmetry.space_group_name_H-M   'P 1'
#
loop_
_entity.id
_entity.type
_entity.pdbx_description
1 polymer ?
#
loop_
_entity_poly.entity_id
_entity_poly.type
_entity_poly.pdbx_seq_one_letter_code
_entity_poly.pdbx_strand_id
1 'polypeptide(L)'
;PKVYKRNGYYYILAPAGGVKTGWQTALRAKNIYGPYEEKIVMKQGNTVVNGPHQGGLTDTERGEEWFLHFQDRGLYGRIVHMQPVVWENDWPVIGVNAQDGCGEPCLVHKKPDTGVNEAPASLEASDPFEAPTLNLMWQWLGNPQESFYSLTERTGFLRLYALNPSGKAKPILWECANVLTQKLVCPYFQATACVHIDGLEEGAQAGMVMMGGHYAYLAVRIVDGKKTLVYAQSHDGEDGMEEETVAASVLAKDTEKIELLLAMKEGAQGPSFQMFYALEGEAKVNVPTDFMPSDHTWVGAKIGLFANRYADGIEKDKADGQNNSGYADFAYLQVVTDSRPL
;
A
#
# COMPACT_ATOMS: atom_id res chain seq x y z
N PRO A 1 4.99 24.02 0.36
CA PRO A 1 4.21 25.28 0.31
C PRO A 1 3.55 25.39 -1.07
N LYS A 2 2.33 25.91 -1.15
CA LYS A 2 1.61 26.11 -2.43
C LYS A 2 1.22 27.56 -2.58
N VAL A 3 1.46 28.15 -3.74
CA VAL A 3 1.27 29.59 -4.00
C VAL A 3 0.03 29.79 -4.86
N TYR A 4 -0.82 30.74 -4.46
CA TYR A 4 -2.03 31.12 -5.18
C TYR A 4 -2.11 32.64 -5.32
N LYS A 5 -2.90 33.13 -6.27
CA LYS A 5 -3.19 34.56 -6.43
C LYS A 5 -4.69 34.79 -6.52
N ARG A 6 -5.24 35.62 -5.64
CA ARG A 6 -6.68 35.93 -5.56
C ARG A 6 -6.88 37.35 -5.04
N ASN A 7 -7.84 38.09 -5.61
CA ASN A 7 -8.25 39.41 -5.13
C ASN A 7 -7.09 40.40 -4.86
N GLY A 8 -6.07 40.37 -5.72
CA GLY A 8 -4.90 41.25 -5.58
C GLY A 8 -3.89 40.83 -4.50
N TYR A 9 -4.08 39.66 -3.87
CA TYR A 9 -3.14 39.06 -2.93
C TYR A 9 -2.48 37.79 -3.49
N TYR A 10 -1.25 37.56 -3.04
CA TYR A 10 -0.54 36.30 -3.11
C TYR A 10 -0.77 35.54 -1.81
N TYR A 11 -1.11 34.27 -1.91
CA TYR A 11 -1.29 33.36 -0.78
C TYR A 11 -0.24 32.27 -0.82
N ILE A 12 0.32 31.93 0.34
CA ILE A 12 1.13 30.73 0.51
C ILE A 12 0.43 29.85 1.54
N LEU A 13 -0.03 28.67 1.12
CA LEU A 13 -0.48 27.65 2.06
C LEU A 13 0.71 26.79 2.45
N ALA A 14 1.02 26.77 3.75
CA ALA A 14 2.15 26.04 4.31
C ALA A 14 1.69 25.17 5.49
N PRO A 15 2.13 23.91 5.55
CA PRO A 15 1.93 23.08 6.73
C PRO A 15 2.80 23.56 7.89
N ALA A 16 2.32 23.42 9.12
CA ALA A 16 3.07 23.70 10.34
C ALA A 16 2.71 22.68 11.44
N GLY A 17 3.58 22.52 12.45
CA GLY A 17 3.28 21.69 13.63
C GLY A 17 3.49 20.17 13.47
N GLY A 18 4.17 19.72 12.41
CA GLY A 18 4.52 18.31 12.19
C GLY A 18 3.39 17.47 11.58
N VAL A 19 3.71 16.24 11.14
CA VAL A 19 2.76 15.42 10.35
C VAL A 19 1.51 15.03 11.12
N LYS A 20 1.65 14.51 12.36
CA LYS A 20 0.52 13.98 13.14
C LYS A 20 -0.26 15.05 13.91
N THR A 21 0.40 16.12 14.35
CA THR A 21 -0.17 17.14 15.25
C THR A 21 -0.35 18.50 14.59
N GLY A 22 -0.04 18.60 13.29
CA GLY A 22 0.05 19.88 12.60
C GLY A 22 -1.29 20.54 12.27
N TRP A 23 -1.18 21.70 11.65
CA TRP A 23 -2.28 22.55 11.19
C TRP A 23 -1.93 23.21 9.87
N GLN A 24 -2.95 23.76 9.21
CA GLN A 24 -2.78 24.50 7.96
C GLN A 24 -2.65 25.99 8.24
N THR A 25 -1.52 26.57 7.83
CA THR A 25 -1.30 28.02 7.83
C THR A 25 -1.54 28.58 6.43
N ALA A 26 -2.20 29.72 6.35
CA ALA A 26 -2.20 30.57 5.18
C ALA A 26 -1.37 31.82 5.47
N LEU A 27 -0.50 32.18 4.53
CA LEU A 27 0.19 33.45 4.51
C LEU A 27 -0.36 34.29 3.37
N ARG A 28 -0.48 35.62 3.52
CA ARG A 28 -0.99 36.51 2.47
C ARG A 28 -0.17 37.81 2.36
N ALA A 29 0.10 38.26 1.13
CA ALA A 29 0.78 39.53 0.84
C ALA A 29 0.29 40.16 -0.48
N LYS A 30 0.40 41.49 -0.65
CA LYS A 30 0.13 42.15 -1.95
C LYS A 30 1.29 42.06 -2.94
N ASN A 31 2.50 41.85 -2.43
CA ASN A 31 3.69 41.59 -3.23
C ASN A 31 4.13 40.13 -2.95
N ILE A 32 4.46 39.38 -4.00
CA ILE A 32 4.91 37.98 -3.86
C ILE A 32 6.16 37.85 -2.98
N TYR A 33 6.97 38.90 -2.88
CA TYR A 33 8.15 38.93 -2.00
C TYR A 33 7.82 39.34 -0.54
N GLY A 34 6.55 39.59 -0.23
CA GLY A 34 6.11 39.98 1.11
C GLY A 34 6.12 41.49 1.37
N PRO A 35 6.01 41.90 2.65
CA PRO A 35 5.89 41.04 3.82
C PRO A 35 4.56 40.27 3.84
N TYR A 36 4.59 39.06 4.40
CA TYR A 36 3.42 38.20 4.53
C TYR A 36 2.81 38.33 5.92
N GLU A 37 1.49 38.52 5.97
CA GLU A 37 0.68 38.26 7.15
C GLU A 37 0.41 36.76 7.23
N GLU A 38 0.23 36.20 8.43
CA GLU A 38 -0.05 34.78 8.63
C GLU A 38 -1.30 34.52 9.46
N LYS A 39 -1.97 33.40 9.17
CA LYS A 39 -3.13 32.93 9.92
C LYS A 39 -3.21 31.41 9.90
N ILE A 40 -3.59 30.80 11.03
CA ILE A 40 -4.00 29.39 11.07
C ILE A 40 -5.43 29.31 10.55
N VAL A 41 -5.65 28.53 9.49
CA VAL A 41 -6.93 28.47 8.78
C VAL A 41 -7.66 27.13 8.95
N MET A 42 -6.95 26.10 9.44
CA MET A 42 -7.54 24.84 9.89
C MET A 42 -6.64 24.14 10.89
N LYS A 43 -7.23 23.54 11.92
CA LYS A 43 -6.57 22.68 12.91
C LYS A 43 -7.41 21.42 13.15
N GLN A 44 -6.88 20.41 13.83
CA GLN A 44 -7.62 19.17 14.11
C GLN A 44 -8.92 19.41 14.92
N GLY A 45 -8.90 20.32 15.90
CA GLY A 45 -10.07 20.59 16.73
C GLY A 45 -10.53 19.34 17.51
N ASN A 46 -11.83 19.06 17.49
CA ASN A 46 -12.44 17.90 18.16
C ASN A 46 -12.57 16.67 17.25
N THR A 47 -11.88 16.68 16.11
CA THR A 47 -12.08 15.67 15.06
C THR A 47 -11.06 14.54 15.18
N VAL A 48 -11.38 13.40 14.56
CA VAL A 48 -10.45 12.26 14.46
C VAL A 48 -9.39 12.45 13.36
N VAL A 49 -9.51 13.51 12.54
CA VAL A 49 -8.64 13.77 11.40
C VAL A 49 -7.43 14.57 11.88
N ASN A 50 -6.40 13.82 12.28
CA ASN A 50 -5.15 14.37 12.79
C ASN A 50 -4.37 15.16 11.71
N GLY A 51 -3.54 16.10 12.17
CA GLY A 51 -2.62 16.85 11.31
C GLY A 51 -3.19 17.36 9.98
N PRO A 52 -4.32 18.09 9.93
CA PRO A 52 -4.97 18.44 8.68
C PRO A 52 -4.21 19.56 7.94
N HIS A 53 -3.18 19.20 7.17
CA HIS A 53 -2.31 20.15 6.48
C HIS A 53 -1.62 19.55 5.24
N GLN A 54 -0.64 20.28 4.69
CA GLN A 54 0.16 19.87 3.52
C GLN A 54 -0.70 19.61 2.27
N GLY A 55 -1.85 20.27 2.22
CA GLY A 55 -2.81 20.15 1.15
C GLY A 55 -2.67 21.18 0.02
N GLY A 56 -3.71 21.29 -0.79
CA GLY A 56 -3.85 22.30 -1.84
C GLY A 56 -5.30 22.78 -1.98
N LEU A 57 -5.47 24.05 -2.34
CA LEU A 57 -6.78 24.61 -2.71
C LEU A 57 -7.10 24.19 -4.15
N THR A 58 -8.36 23.89 -4.39
CA THR A 58 -8.93 23.64 -5.72
C THR A 58 -10.32 24.24 -5.78
N ASP A 59 -10.74 24.67 -6.95
CA ASP A 59 -12.08 25.14 -7.24
C ASP A 59 -12.80 24.22 -8.22
N THR A 60 -14.12 24.30 -8.21
CA THR A 60 -14.99 23.72 -9.23
C THR A 60 -15.26 24.77 -10.31
N GLU A 61 -15.72 24.36 -11.49
CA GLU A 61 -16.16 25.29 -12.54
C GLU A 61 -17.32 26.21 -12.10
N ARG A 62 -18.04 25.83 -11.03
CA ARG A 62 -19.12 26.64 -10.43
C ARG A 62 -18.64 27.56 -9.30
N GLY A 63 -17.34 27.57 -9.01
CA GLY A 63 -16.73 28.48 -8.03
C GLY A 63 -16.81 28.01 -6.58
N GLU A 64 -17.27 26.78 -6.30
CA GLU A 64 -17.10 26.17 -4.98
C GLU A 64 -15.62 25.83 -4.76
N GLU A 65 -15.10 26.13 -3.57
CA GLU A 65 -13.69 25.92 -3.23
C GLU A 65 -13.51 24.86 -2.15
N TRP A 66 -12.42 24.12 -2.32
CA TRP A 66 -12.11 22.94 -1.54
C TRP A 66 -10.64 22.89 -1.21
N PHE A 67 -10.31 22.24 -0.09
CA PHE A 67 -8.96 21.98 0.34
C PHE A 67 -8.73 20.48 0.46
N LEU A 68 -7.85 19.96 -0.38
CA LEU A 68 -7.42 18.56 -0.34
C LEU A 68 -6.22 18.45 0.59
N HIS A 69 -6.27 17.62 1.62
CA HIS A 69 -5.15 17.40 2.55
C HIS A 69 -5.05 15.93 2.94
N PHE A 70 -3.97 15.51 3.62
CA PHE A 70 -3.88 14.14 4.13
C PHE A 70 -4.22 14.04 5.62
N GLN A 71 -4.48 12.81 6.07
CA GLN A 71 -4.48 12.37 7.46
C GLN A 71 -3.49 11.21 7.62
N ASP A 72 -2.71 11.20 8.71
CA ASP A 72 -1.86 10.05 9.06
C ASP A 72 -2.69 8.94 9.73
N ARG A 73 -2.68 7.75 9.11
CA ARG A 73 -3.46 6.57 9.54
C ARG A 73 -2.56 5.37 9.87
N GLY A 74 -1.32 5.62 10.31
CA GLY A 74 -0.37 4.56 10.67
C GLY A 74 -0.17 3.58 9.51
N LEU A 75 -0.42 2.28 9.74
CA LEU A 75 -0.22 1.22 8.74
C LEU A 75 -0.94 1.44 7.40
N TYR A 76 -2.03 2.22 7.35
CA TYR A 76 -2.72 2.55 6.10
C TYR A 76 -2.05 3.70 5.32
N GLY A 77 -0.97 4.25 5.86
CA GLY A 77 -0.25 5.39 5.33
C GLY A 77 -1.01 6.70 5.55
N ARG A 78 -1.00 7.54 4.52
CA ARG A 78 -1.61 8.87 4.56
C ARG A 78 -2.76 8.95 3.56
N ILE A 79 -3.99 9.03 4.06
CA ILE A 79 -5.21 9.07 3.24
C ILE A 79 -5.60 10.51 2.96
N VAL A 80 -6.28 10.75 1.83
CA VAL A 80 -6.68 12.09 1.39
C VAL A 80 -8.10 12.41 1.88
N HIS A 81 -8.26 13.62 2.39
CA HIS A 81 -9.52 14.24 2.78
C HIS A 81 -9.77 15.48 1.91
N MET A 82 -11.04 15.84 1.75
CA MET A 82 -11.47 17.04 1.05
C MET A 82 -12.35 17.87 1.98
N GLN A 83 -11.99 19.13 2.20
CA GLN A 83 -12.66 20.04 3.14
C GLN A 83 -13.27 21.23 2.40
N PRO A 84 -14.47 21.70 2.78
CA PRO A 84 -15.04 22.90 2.20
C PRO A 84 -14.20 24.13 2.56
N VAL A 85 -14.17 25.12 1.67
CA VAL A 85 -13.48 26.40 1.89
C VAL A 85 -14.46 27.54 1.66
N VAL A 86 -14.52 28.44 2.63
CA VAL A 86 -15.19 29.74 2.49
C VAL A 86 -14.16 30.85 2.68
N TRP A 87 -14.51 32.06 2.25
CA TRP A 87 -13.61 33.21 2.33
C TRP A 87 -14.22 34.32 3.18
N GLU A 88 -13.46 34.79 4.17
CA GLU A 88 -13.86 35.87 5.05
C GLU A 88 -12.73 36.91 5.13
N ASN A 89 -13.02 38.17 4.77
CA ASN A 89 -12.03 39.25 4.77
C ASN A 89 -10.75 38.88 3.99
N ASP A 90 -10.94 38.27 2.82
CA ASP A 90 -9.87 37.75 1.94
C ASP A 90 -8.95 36.71 2.62
N TRP A 91 -9.42 36.00 3.65
CA TRP A 91 -8.75 34.82 4.23
C TRP A 91 -9.56 33.56 3.94
N PRO A 92 -8.91 32.43 3.57
CA PRO A 92 -9.60 31.16 3.50
C PRO A 92 -9.90 30.65 4.90
N VAL A 93 -11.10 30.13 5.10
CA VAL A 93 -11.54 29.42 6.29
C VAL A 93 -11.89 28.00 5.83
N ILE A 94 -11.13 27.02 6.30
CA ILE A 94 -11.16 25.66 5.78
C ILE A 94 -11.81 24.72 6.81
N GLY A 95 -12.72 23.87 6.36
CA GLY A 95 -13.45 22.92 7.20
C GLY A 95 -14.74 23.51 7.76
N VAL A 96 -15.15 23.02 8.93
CA VAL A 96 -16.40 23.37 9.61
C VAL A 96 -16.12 23.95 11.01
N ASN A 97 -17.18 24.39 11.71
CA ASN A 97 -17.13 24.86 13.10
C ASN A 97 -16.05 25.93 13.37
N ALA A 98 -15.86 26.83 12.41
CA ALA A 98 -14.78 27.81 12.46
C ALA A 98 -14.91 28.76 13.65
N GLN A 99 -13.77 29.00 14.31
CA GLN A 99 -13.61 30.01 15.36
C GLN A 99 -12.44 30.90 14.98
N ASP A 100 -12.67 32.22 14.97
CA ASP A 100 -11.70 33.23 14.55
C ASP A 100 -11.09 32.99 13.15
N GLY A 101 -11.88 32.39 12.25
CA GLY A 101 -11.49 32.00 10.89
C GLY A 101 -10.53 30.81 10.82
N CYS A 102 -10.54 29.95 11.84
CA CYS A 102 -9.85 28.65 11.86
C CYS A 102 -10.87 27.54 12.04
N GLY A 103 -11.06 26.69 11.02
CA GLY A 103 -11.98 25.56 11.06
C GLY A 103 -11.35 24.25 11.53
N GLU A 104 -12.18 23.22 11.58
CA GLU A 104 -11.78 21.83 11.81
C GLU A 104 -12.28 20.91 10.68
N PRO A 105 -11.54 19.84 10.33
CA PRO A 105 -11.90 18.96 9.22
C PRO A 105 -13.19 18.17 9.50
N CYS A 106 -14.07 18.06 8.52
CA CYS A 106 -15.25 17.19 8.58
C CYS A 106 -14.97 15.83 7.93
N LEU A 107 -15.60 14.77 8.45
CA LEU A 107 -15.60 13.44 7.84
C LEU A 107 -16.65 13.29 6.74
N VAL A 108 -17.77 14.01 6.89
CA VAL A 108 -18.91 13.93 5.97
C VAL A 108 -19.32 15.36 5.64
N HIS A 109 -19.46 15.62 4.35
CA HIS A 109 -19.96 16.89 3.83
C HIS A 109 -20.74 16.66 2.55
N LYS A 110 -21.51 17.67 2.14
CA LYS A 110 -22.14 17.66 0.82
C LYS A 110 -21.03 17.59 -0.24
N LYS A 111 -21.19 16.73 -1.25
CA LYS A 111 -20.26 16.69 -2.40
C LYS A 111 -20.30 18.03 -3.16
N PRO A 112 -19.19 18.43 -3.81
CA PRO A 112 -19.19 19.57 -4.71
C PRO A 112 -20.26 19.44 -5.79
N ASP A 113 -20.92 20.55 -6.11
CA ASP A 113 -21.75 20.66 -7.31
C ASP A 113 -20.84 20.89 -8.51
N THR A 114 -20.42 19.79 -9.15
CA THR A 114 -19.64 19.83 -10.39
C THR A 114 -20.53 19.83 -11.64
N GLY A 115 -21.85 19.75 -11.49
CA GLY A 115 -22.77 19.47 -12.61
C GLY A 115 -22.63 18.08 -13.22
N VAL A 116 -21.74 17.24 -12.70
CA VAL A 116 -21.51 15.86 -13.14
C VAL A 116 -22.29 14.91 -12.24
N ASN A 117 -23.09 14.03 -12.84
CA ASN A 117 -23.82 13.00 -12.14
C ASN A 117 -23.31 11.61 -12.58
N GLU A 118 -22.24 11.16 -11.91
CA GLU A 118 -21.63 9.85 -12.15
C GLU A 118 -21.88 8.91 -10.97
N ALA A 119 -21.95 7.60 -11.27
CA ALA A 119 -21.99 6.60 -10.23
C ALA A 119 -20.70 6.65 -9.38
N PRO A 120 -20.77 6.38 -8.07
CA PRO A 120 -19.57 6.30 -7.24
C PRO A 120 -18.57 5.28 -7.82
N ALA A 121 -17.32 5.71 -8.00
CA ALA A 121 -16.21 4.83 -8.33
C ALA A 121 -15.46 4.42 -7.06
N SER A 122 -14.90 3.22 -7.06
CA SER A 122 -13.97 2.72 -6.05
C SER A 122 -12.61 2.46 -6.69
N LEU A 123 -11.54 2.51 -5.90
CA LEU A 123 -10.25 2.01 -6.34
C LEU A 123 -10.34 0.51 -6.60
N GLU A 124 -9.83 0.07 -7.74
CA GLU A 124 -9.62 -1.35 -8.01
C GLU A 124 -8.56 -1.91 -7.07
N ALA A 125 -8.78 -3.13 -6.60
CA ALA A 125 -7.85 -3.87 -5.76
C ALA A 125 -7.76 -5.37 -6.11
N SER A 126 -8.58 -5.82 -7.07
CA SER A 126 -8.54 -7.19 -7.58
C SER A 126 -8.05 -7.18 -9.02
N ASP A 127 -7.32 -8.22 -9.41
CA ASP A 127 -6.83 -8.41 -10.77
C ASP A 127 -7.00 -9.88 -11.19
N PRO A 128 -7.77 -10.18 -12.24
CA PRO A 128 -7.81 -11.51 -12.85
C PRO A 128 -6.67 -11.72 -13.87
N PHE A 129 -5.81 -10.73 -14.11
CA PHE A 129 -4.67 -10.79 -15.02
C PHE A 129 -5.02 -11.16 -16.48
N GLU A 130 -6.22 -10.76 -16.93
CA GLU A 130 -6.69 -10.96 -18.31
C GLU A 130 -6.04 -9.97 -19.29
N ALA A 131 -5.66 -8.78 -18.81
CA ALA A 131 -5.04 -7.75 -19.61
C ALA A 131 -3.57 -8.09 -19.94
N PRO A 132 -3.06 -7.73 -21.13
CA PRO A 132 -1.67 -8.00 -21.52
C PRO A 132 -0.65 -7.06 -20.85
N THR A 133 -1.11 -6.15 -19.99
CA THR A 133 -0.29 -5.16 -19.26
C THR A 133 -0.79 -5.04 -17.83
N LEU A 134 0.11 -4.79 -16.87
CA LEU A 134 -0.27 -4.60 -15.47
C LEU A 134 -1.22 -3.41 -15.31
N ASN A 135 -2.23 -3.59 -14.46
CA ASN A 135 -3.11 -2.52 -14.02
C ASN A 135 -2.32 -1.40 -13.30
N LEU A 136 -2.78 -0.14 -13.42
CA LEU A 136 -2.18 1.04 -12.79
C LEU A 136 -2.12 0.98 -11.25
N MET A 137 -2.89 0.10 -10.61
CA MET A 137 -2.82 -0.10 -9.16
C MET A 137 -1.51 -0.76 -8.69
N TRP A 138 -0.83 -1.47 -9.58
CA TRP A 138 0.39 -2.20 -9.26
C TRP A 138 1.63 -1.31 -9.24
N GLN A 139 2.49 -1.55 -8.25
CA GLN A 139 3.74 -0.84 -8.03
C GLN A 139 4.84 -1.83 -7.64
N TRP A 140 5.95 -1.81 -8.36
CA TRP A 140 7.15 -2.53 -7.94
C TRP A 140 7.75 -1.89 -6.70
N LEU A 141 8.30 -2.71 -5.79
CA LEU A 141 8.97 -2.22 -4.59
C LEU A 141 10.20 -1.37 -4.93
N GLY A 142 10.89 -1.73 -6.03
CA GLY A 142 12.02 -0.99 -6.59
C GLY A 142 11.81 -0.61 -8.06
N ASN A 143 12.92 -0.35 -8.77
CA ASN A 143 12.86 0.00 -10.20
C ASN A 143 12.37 -1.20 -11.03
N PRO A 144 11.35 -1.02 -11.90
CA PRO A 144 10.80 -2.09 -12.72
C PRO A 144 11.83 -2.58 -13.74
N GLN A 145 11.77 -3.88 -14.05
CA GLN A 145 12.46 -4.48 -15.20
C GLN A 145 11.50 -5.39 -15.94
N GLU A 146 11.60 -5.41 -17.28
CA GLU A 146 10.79 -6.29 -18.13
C GLU A 146 11.03 -7.77 -17.81
N SER A 147 12.23 -8.11 -17.31
CA SER A 147 12.61 -9.46 -16.91
C SER A 147 11.88 -9.98 -15.67
N PHE A 148 11.12 -9.15 -14.94
CA PHE A 148 10.47 -9.58 -13.69
C PHE A 148 9.20 -10.40 -13.91
N TYR A 149 8.50 -10.20 -15.03
CA TYR A 149 7.17 -10.78 -15.21
C TYR A 149 6.75 -10.94 -16.68
N SER A 150 5.66 -11.67 -16.89
CA SER A 150 4.92 -11.68 -18.16
C SER A 150 3.42 -11.83 -17.92
N LEU A 151 2.61 -11.19 -18.76
CA LEU A 151 1.15 -11.38 -18.85
C LEU A 151 0.73 -12.05 -20.17
N THR A 152 1.69 -12.35 -21.04
CA THR A 152 1.44 -12.83 -22.42
C THR A 152 2.00 -14.23 -22.67
N GLU A 153 2.96 -14.69 -21.87
CA GLU A 153 3.45 -16.08 -21.96
C GLU A 153 2.38 -17.10 -21.57
N ARG A 154 1.48 -16.72 -20.67
CA ARG A 154 0.29 -17.48 -20.31
C ARG A 154 -0.88 -16.50 -20.10
N THR A 155 -1.69 -16.30 -21.14
CA THR A 155 -2.83 -15.39 -21.09
C THR A 155 -3.78 -15.73 -19.94
N GLY A 156 -4.23 -14.71 -19.20
CA GLY A 156 -5.08 -14.87 -18.01
C GLY A 156 -4.30 -15.16 -16.72
N PHE A 157 -2.96 -15.01 -16.74
CA PHE A 157 -2.09 -15.22 -15.58
C PHE A 157 -1.02 -14.15 -15.54
N LEU A 158 -0.66 -13.72 -14.33
CA LEU A 158 0.59 -13.02 -14.07
C LEU A 158 1.69 -14.04 -13.81
N ARG A 159 2.64 -14.17 -14.72
CA ARG A 159 3.88 -14.91 -14.47
C ARG A 159 4.88 -14.01 -13.75
N LEU A 160 5.38 -14.43 -12.60
CA LEU A 160 6.56 -13.84 -11.95
C LEU A 160 7.72 -14.82 -12.06
N TYR A 161 8.87 -14.34 -12.57
CA TYR A 161 10.08 -15.16 -12.64
C TYR A 161 10.80 -15.18 -11.30
N ALA A 162 11.28 -16.35 -10.88
CA ALA A 162 12.00 -16.54 -9.63
C ALA A 162 13.43 -16.02 -9.74
N LEU A 163 13.56 -14.69 -9.67
CA LEU A 163 14.82 -13.96 -9.75
C LEU A 163 15.28 -13.51 -8.36
N ASN A 164 16.58 -13.28 -8.22
CA ASN A 164 17.14 -12.66 -7.01
C ASN A 164 17.88 -11.37 -7.37
N PRO A 165 17.17 -10.24 -7.47
CA PRO A 165 17.80 -8.96 -7.79
C PRO A 165 18.61 -8.37 -6.63
N SER A 166 18.52 -8.92 -5.42
CA SER A 166 19.33 -8.46 -4.27
C SER A 166 20.80 -8.89 -4.36
N GLY A 167 21.08 -9.98 -5.11
CA GLY A 167 22.41 -10.58 -5.18
C GLY A 167 22.88 -11.26 -3.89
N LYS A 168 22.08 -11.28 -2.83
CA LYS A 168 22.41 -11.96 -1.56
C LYS A 168 21.96 -13.42 -1.60
N ALA A 169 22.76 -14.32 -1.04
CA ALA A 169 22.41 -15.75 -0.96
C ALA A 169 21.08 -15.98 -0.22
N LYS A 170 20.86 -15.24 0.87
CA LYS A 170 19.60 -15.17 1.60
C LYS A 170 18.95 -13.81 1.32
N PRO A 171 18.08 -13.70 0.30
CA PRO A 171 17.45 -12.43 -0.02
C PRO A 171 16.43 -12.06 1.04
N ILE A 172 16.43 -10.80 1.46
CA ILE A 172 15.30 -10.19 2.17
C ILE A 172 14.40 -9.48 1.15
N LEU A 173 13.08 -9.57 1.31
CA LEU A 173 12.12 -9.02 0.34
C LEU A 173 12.23 -7.50 0.19
N TRP A 174 12.64 -6.79 1.26
CA TRP A 174 12.89 -5.35 1.22
C TRP A 174 13.95 -4.92 0.19
N GLU A 175 14.90 -5.81 -0.12
CA GLU A 175 15.97 -5.56 -1.10
C GLU A 175 15.66 -6.17 -2.47
N CYS A 176 14.47 -6.76 -2.62
CA CYS A 176 14.03 -7.39 -3.85
C CYS A 176 13.13 -6.43 -4.64
N ALA A 177 13.68 -5.79 -5.68
CA ALA A 177 12.93 -4.86 -6.54
C ALA A 177 11.73 -5.52 -7.26
N ASN A 178 11.77 -6.84 -7.45
CA ASN A 178 10.75 -7.65 -8.12
C ASN A 178 9.61 -8.13 -7.20
N VAL A 179 9.38 -7.47 -6.07
CA VAL A 179 8.15 -7.63 -5.29
C VAL A 179 7.08 -6.70 -5.88
N LEU A 180 6.03 -7.27 -6.45
CA LEU A 180 4.91 -6.53 -7.04
C LEU A 180 3.90 -6.20 -5.95
N THR A 181 3.63 -4.94 -5.69
CA THR A 181 2.80 -4.49 -4.56
C THR A 181 1.61 -3.63 -4.98
N GLN A 182 0.56 -3.61 -4.17
CA GLN A 182 -0.53 -2.62 -4.25
C GLN A 182 -0.86 -2.07 -2.87
N LYS A 183 -1.39 -0.84 -2.83
CA LYS A 183 -1.78 -0.17 -1.58
C LYS A 183 -3.00 -0.84 -0.95
N LEU A 184 -3.13 -0.72 0.37
CA LEU A 184 -4.36 -1.08 1.06
C LEU A 184 -5.45 -0.05 0.75
N VAL A 185 -6.51 -0.47 0.07
CA VAL A 185 -7.63 0.42 -0.32
C VAL A 185 -8.71 0.55 0.75
N CYS A 186 -8.78 -0.40 1.68
CA CYS A 186 -9.76 -0.48 2.77
C CYS A 186 -9.06 -0.93 4.06
N PRO A 187 -9.59 -0.57 5.25
CA PRO A 187 -8.94 -0.92 6.50
C PRO A 187 -9.04 -2.42 6.81
N TYR A 188 -10.17 -3.02 6.42
CA TYR A 188 -10.47 -4.42 6.66
C TYR A 188 -10.81 -5.09 5.35
N PHE A 189 -10.11 -6.18 5.07
CA PHE A 189 -10.17 -6.87 3.80
C PHE A 189 -9.67 -8.31 3.93
N GLN A 190 -10.02 -9.12 2.96
CA GLN A 190 -9.38 -10.39 2.65
C GLN A 190 -8.78 -10.31 1.25
N ALA A 191 -7.48 -10.52 1.13
CA ALA A 191 -6.77 -10.69 -0.13
C ALA A 191 -6.49 -12.18 -0.35
N THR A 192 -6.71 -12.69 -1.56
CA THR A 192 -6.55 -14.10 -1.94
C THR A 192 -5.82 -14.17 -3.28
N ALA A 193 -4.67 -14.83 -3.29
CA ALA A 193 -3.92 -15.11 -4.51
C ALA A 193 -3.92 -16.61 -4.79
N CYS A 194 -4.32 -17.01 -6.00
CA CYS A 194 -4.15 -18.39 -6.46
C CYS A 194 -2.85 -18.50 -7.25
N VAL A 195 -1.91 -19.30 -6.76
CA VAL A 195 -0.56 -19.44 -7.31
C VAL A 195 -0.36 -20.86 -7.85
N HIS A 196 -0.02 -20.97 -9.13
CA HIS A 196 0.47 -22.21 -9.73
C HIS A 196 1.99 -22.30 -9.51
N ILE A 197 2.43 -23.42 -8.95
CA ILE A 197 3.78 -23.60 -8.41
C ILE A 197 4.59 -24.66 -9.16
N ASP A 198 4.07 -25.20 -10.27
CA ASP A 198 4.74 -26.24 -11.06
C ASP A 198 5.95 -25.73 -11.85
N GLY A 199 6.01 -24.41 -12.08
CA GLY A 199 7.15 -23.77 -12.71
C GLY A 199 8.31 -23.48 -11.76
N LEU A 200 8.16 -23.70 -10.45
CA LEU A 200 9.22 -23.44 -9.48
C LEU A 200 10.27 -24.54 -9.50
N GLU A 201 11.55 -24.15 -9.50
CA GLU A 201 12.69 -25.06 -9.42
C GLU A 201 13.35 -25.00 -8.03
N GLU A 202 14.36 -25.86 -7.80
CA GLU A 202 15.11 -25.93 -6.54
C GLU A 202 15.63 -24.56 -6.10
N GLY A 203 15.37 -24.21 -4.84
CA GLY A 203 15.73 -22.92 -4.27
C GLY A 203 14.88 -21.75 -4.77
N ALA A 204 13.78 -21.97 -5.48
CA ALA A 204 12.80 -20.93 -5.77
C ALA A 204 11.69 -20.89 -4.72
N GLN A 205 11.10 -19.72 -4.56
CA GLN A 205 9.83 -19.57 -3.86
C GLN A 205 8.92 -18.54 -4.54
N ALA A 206 7.62 -18.69 -4.34
CA ALA A 206 6.63 -17.70 -4.74
C ALA A 206 5.48 -17.65 -3.75
N GLY A 207 4.91 -16.46 -3.56
CA GLY A 207 3.89 -16.28 -2.55
C GLY A 207 3.26 -14.89 -2.48
N MET A 208 2.55 -14.67 -1.39
CA MET A 208 1.87 -13.41 -1.07
C MET A 208 2.40 -12.86 0.26
N VAL A 209 2.71 -11.57 0.27
CA VAL A 209 3.37 -10.86 1.36
C VAL A 209 2.54 -9.66 1.82
N MET A 210 2.53 -9.41 3.13
CA MET A 210 2.14 -8.12 3.68
C MET A 210 3.42 -7.31 3.93
N MET A 211 3.71 -6.37 3.04
CA MET A 211 4.88 -5.50 3.14
C MET A 211 4.55 -4.30 4.04
N GLY A 212 5.43 -3.94 4.95
CA GLY A 212 5.32 -2.79 5.85
C GLY A 212 6.69 -2.41 6.40
N GLY A 213 6.74 -1.77 7.57
CA GLY A 213 8.02 -1.55 8.25
C GLY A 213 8.78 -2.86 8.47
N HIS A 214 8.04 -3.85 8.95
CA HIS A 214 8.37 -5.28 8.87
C HIS A 214 7.40 -5.94 7.90
N TYR A 215 7.73 -7.13 7.42
CA TYR A 215 6.87 -7.88 6.52
C TYR A 215 6.70 -9.32 6.99
N ALA A 216 5.62 -9.93 6.54
CA ALA A 216 5.39 -11.36 6.71
C ALA A 216 4.71 -11.93 5.48
N TYR A 217 5.02 -13.17 5.13
CA TYR A 217 4.46 -13.81 3.94
C TYR A 217 4.12 -15.28 4.15
N LEU A 218 3.22 -15.76 3.28
CA LEU A 218 3.12 -17.17 2.94
C LEU A 218 3.68 -17.38 1.55
N ALA A 219 4.45 -18.45 1.36
CA ALA A 219 4.99 -18.83 0.07
C ALA A 219 5.16 -20.34 -0.02
N VAL A 220 5.26 -20.86 -1.25
CA VAL A 220 5.77 -22.21 -1.48
C VAL A 220 7.22 -22.09 -1.90
N ARG A 221 8.10 -22.81 -1.20
CA ARG A 221 9.54 -22.91 -1.46
C ARG A 221 9.89 -24.33 -1.87
N ILE A 222 10.75 -24.48 -2.87
CA ILE A 222 11.30 -25.79 -3.26
C ILE A 222 12.60 -26.02 -2.51
N VAL A 223 12.61 -27.04 -1.64
CA VAL A 223 13.76 -27.43 -0.82
C VAL A 223 13.93 -28.94 -0.91
N ASP A 224 15.12 -29.40 -1.28
CA ASP A 224 15.44 -30.83 -1.47
C ASP A 224 14.44 -31.52 -2.42
N GLY A 225 14.02 -30.82 -3.47
CA GLY A 225 13.04 -31.27 -4.46
C GLY A 225 11.60 -31.37 -3.94
N LYS A 226 11.30 -30.81 -2.76
CA LYS A 226 9.96 -30.84 -2.13
C LYS A 226 9.32 -29.46 -2.13
N LYS A 227 8.03 -29.43 -2.50
CA LYS A 227 7.15 -28.27 -2.34
C LYS A 227 6.88 -28.07 -0.85
N THR A 228 7.35 -26.97 -0.27
CA THR A 228 7.24 -26.66 1.16
C THR A 228 6.51 -25.34 1.33
N LEU A 229 5.33 -25.35 1.95
CA LEU A 229 4.65 -24.13 2.39
C LEU A 229 5.44 -23.52 3.55
N VAL A 230 5.79 -22.25 3.45
CA VAL A 230 6.54 -21.50 4.46
C VAL A 230 5.75 -20.29 4.92
N TYR A 231 5.72 -20.08 6.23
CA TYR A 231 5.41 -18.80 6.87
C TYR A 231 6.72 -18.20 7.36
N ALA A 232 7.02 -17.00 6.88
CA ALA A 232 8.20 -16.25 7.27
C ALA A 232 7.85 -14.82 7.62
N GLN A 233 8.66 -14.23 8.49
CA GLN A 233 8.52 -12.85 8.92
C GLN A 233 9.89 -12.19 9.03
N SER A 234 9.91 -10.87 8.86
CA SER A 234 11.11 -10.07 9.03
C SER A 234 11.22 -9.53 10.44
N HIS A 235 12.44 -9.35 10.93
CA HIS A 235 12.73 -8.76 12.23
C HIS A 235 14.02 -7.92 12.16
N ASP A 236 14.20 -7.06 13.15
CA ASP A 236 15.45 -6.32 13.28
C ASP A 236 16.57 -7.30 13.71
N GLY A 237 17.66 -7.33 12.95
CA GLY A 237 18.91 -8.02 13.26
C GLY A 237 20.02 -7.04 13.64
N GLU A 238 21.23 -7.55 13.85
CA GLU A 238 22.38 -6.72 14.28
C GLU A 238 22.86 -5.77 13.17
N ASP A 239 22.87 -6.25 11.92
CA ASP A 239 23.36 -5.52 10.74
C ASP A 239 22.24 -5.03 9.80
N GLY A 240 20.98 -5.04 10.26
CA GLY A 240 19.82 -4.61 9.49
C GLY A 240 18.65 -5.59 9.58
N MET A 241 17.71 -5.48 8.65
CA MET A 241 16.55 -6.38 8.61
C MET A 241 16.99 -7.80 8.26
N GLU A 242 16.50 -8.77 9.02
CA GLU A 242 16.65 -10.19 8.78
C GLU A 242 15.28 -10.84 8.53
N GLU A 243 15.30 -12.08 8.07
CA GLU A 243 14.12 -12.88 7.79
C GLU A 243 14.27 -14.26 8.41
N GLU A 244 13.22 -14.72 9.10
CA GLU A 244 13.15 -16.05 9.70
C GLU A 244 11.97 -16.85 9.13
N THR A 245 12.17 -18.16 8.95
CA THR A 245 11.07 -19.09 8.67
C THR A 245 10.49 -19.55 10.00
N VAL A 246 9.29 -19.09 10.33
CA VAL A 246 8.62 -19.37 11.61
C VAL A 246 7.91 -20.73 11.59
N ALA A 247 7.30 -21.08 10.45
CA ALA A 247 6.66 -22.38 10.26
C ALA A 247 6.85 -22.88 8.84
N ALA A 248 6.98 -24.20 8.70
CA ALA A 248 7.09 -24.86 7.40
C ALA A 248 6.34 -26.19 7.40
N SER A 249 5.71 -26.53 6.28
CA SER A 249 5.05 -27.82 6.07
C SER A 249 5.27 -28.31 4.64
N VAL A 250 5.61 -29.59 4.49
CA VAL A 250 5.77 -30.22 3.18
C VAL A 250 4.39 -30.49 2.58
N LEU A 251 4.19 -30.02 1.36
CA LEU A 251 2.98 -30.26 0.58
C LEU A 251 3.07 -31.60 -0.17
N ALA A 252 1.92 -32.09 -0.64
CA ALA A 252 1.91 -33.25 -1.51
C ALA A 252 2.68 -32.97 -2.82
N LYS A 253 3.36 -33.98 -3.35
CA LYS A 253 4.24 -33.81 -4.52
C LYS A 253 3.47 -33.32 -5.77
N ASP A 254 2.23 -33.75 -5.89
CA ASP A 254 1.27 -33.46 -6.95
C ASP A 254 0.48 -32.16 -6.72
N THR A 255 0.76 -31.37 -5.67
CA THR A 255 0.13 -30.06 -5.49
C THR A 255 0.54 -29.09 -6.59
N GLU A 256 -0.33 -28.80 -7.55
CA GLU A 256 -0.05 -27.92 -8.70
C GLU A 256 -0.24 -26.43 -8.38
N LYS A 257 -1.21 -26.13 -7.52
CA LYS A 257 -1.58 -24.76 -7.14
C LYS A 257 -2.01 -24.68 -5.69
N ILE A 258 -1.99 -23.48 -5.14
CA ILE A 258 -2.39 -23.15 -3.77
C ILE A 258 -3.05 -21.77 -3.75
N GLU A 259 -4.07 -21.60 -2.92
CA GLU A 259 -4.57 -20.28 -2.56
C GLU A 259 -3.89 -19.80 -1.28
N LEU A 260 -3.33 -18.59 -1.33
CA LEU A 260 -2.73 -17.91 -0.20
C LEU A 260 -3.61 -16.73 0.15
N LEU A 261 -3.89 -16.53 1.44
CA LEU A 261 -4.81 -15.50 1.91
C LEU A 261 -4.20 -14.66 3.02
N LEU A 262 -4.40 -13.35 2.93
CA LEU A 262 -4.06 -12.37 3.95
C LEU A 262 -5.35 -11.64 4.35
N ALA A 263 -5.62 -11.50 5.64
CA ALA A 263 -6.83 -10.83 6.12
C ALA A 263 -6.49 -9.80 7.20
N MET A 264 -6.99 -8.58 7.02
CA MET A 264 -7.09 -7.55 8.07
C MET A 264 -8.52 -7.54 8.59
N LYS A 265 -8.68 -7.81 9.89
CA LYS A 265 -10.01 -7.90 10.53
C LYS A 265 -10.16 -6.87 11.64
N GLU A 266 -11.38 -6.34 11.76
CA GLU A 266 -11.78 -5.55 12.91
C GLU A 266 -12.05 -6.50 14.09
N GLY A 267 -11.43 -6.21 15.23
CA GLY A 267 -11.59 -6.97 16.46
C GLY A 267 -11.92 -6.06 17.64
N ALA A 268 -12.51 -6.62 18.69
CA ALA A 268 -12.87 -5.88 19.91
C ALA A 268 -11.65 -5.24 20.61
N GLN A 269 -10.44 -5.77 20.40
CA GLN A 269 -9.19 -5.25 20.95
C GLN A 269 -8.39 -4.42 19.93
N GLY A 270 -8.97 -4.11 18.78
CA GLY A 270 -8.31 -3.44 17.67
C GLY A 270 -8.16 -4.32 16.42
N PRO A 271 -7.52 -3.79 15.37
CA PRO A 271 -7.28 -4.53 14.14
C PRO A 271 -6.36 -5.74 14.39
N SER A 272 -6.58 -6.81 13.63
CA SER A 272 -5.77 -8.02 13.65
C SER A 272 -5.43 -8.47 12.23
N PHE A 273 -4.28 -9.10 12.08
CA PHE A 273 -3.81 -9.66 10.82
C PHE A 273 -3.75 -11.19 10.91
N GLN A 274 -4.20 -11.86 9.86
CA GLN A 274 -4.29 -13.32 9.82
C GLN A 274 -3.88 -13.83 8.44
N MET A 275 -3.23 -15.00 8.42
CA MET A 275 -2.84 -15.69 7.20
C MET A 275 -3.54 -17.04 7.08
N PHE A 276 -3.88 -17.42 5.86
CA PHE A 276 -4.45 -18.72 5.58
C PHE A 276 -3.93 -19.28 4.27
N TYR A 277 -4.07 -20.58 4.08
CA TYR A 277 -3.95 -21.21 2.78
C TYR A 277 -5.09 -22.18 2.51
N ALA A 278 -5.33 -22.51 1.25
CA ALA A 278 -6.24 -23.59 0.86
C ALA A 278 -5.64 -24.37 -0.31
N LEU A 279 -5.73 -25.70 -0.23
CA LEU A 279 -5.43 -26.61 -1.32
C LEU A 279 -6.72 -26.92 -2.09
N GLU A 280 -6.59 -27.36 -3.35
CA GLU A 280 -7.75 -27.64 -4.19
C GLU A 280 -8.64 -28.72 -3.59
N GLY A 281 -9.92 -28.40 -3.40
CA GLY A 281 -10.91 -29.30 -2.80
C GLY A 281 -10.82 -29.43 -1.27
N GLU A 282 -9.90 -28.71 -0.61
CA GLU A 282 -9.72 -28.73 0.84
C GLU A 282 -10.26 -27.47 1.53
N ALA A 283 -10.49 -27.58 2.84
CA ALA A 283 -10.90 -26.45 3.65
C ALA A 283 -9.73 -25.48 3.88
N LYS A 284 -10.05 -24.18 3.99
CA LYS A 284 -9.07 -23.15 4.35
C LYS A 284 -8.45 -23.43 5.72
N VAL A 285 -7.12 -23.45 5.77
CA VAL A 285 -6.31 -23.67 6.98
C VAL A 285 -5.74 -22.34 7.48
N ASN A 286 -5.93 -22.05 8.76
CA ASN A 286 -5.32 -20.90 9.43
C ASN A 286 -3.83 -21.19 9.71
N VAL A 287 -2.97 -20.23 9.38
CA VAL A 287 -1.57 -20.23 9.82
C VAL A 287 -1.46 -19.27 10.99
N PRO A 288 -1.23 -19.76 12.22
CA PRO A 288 -1.07 -18.88 13.38
C PRO A 288 0.08 -17.88 13.16
N THR A 289 -0.22 -16.59 13.27
CA THR A 289 0.75 -15.50 13.09
C THR A 289 0.77 -14.60 14.32
N ASP A 290 1.96 -14.26 14.80
CA ASP A 290 2.19 -13.19 15.78
C ASP A 290 2.82 -11.99 15.05
N PHE A 291 2.06 -11.43 14.10
CA PHE A 291 2.53 -10.34 13.25
C PHE A 291 1.41 -9.31 13.07
N MET A 292 1.79 -8.03 13.14
CA MET A 292 0.90 -6.91 12.83
C MET A 292 1.59 -5.98 11.82
N PRO A 293 0.97 -5.69 10.66
CA PRO A 293 1.57 -4.79 9.68
C PRO A 293 1.77 -3.39 10.25
N SER A 294 2.90 -2.79 9.93
CA SER A 294 3.27 -1.44 10.34
C SER A 294 3.50 -0.55 9.11
N ASP A 295 3.41 0.77 9.32
CA ASP A 295 3.95 1.73 8.36
C ASP A 295 5.48 1.65 8.30
N HIS A 296 6.03 2.16 7.20
CA HIS A 296 7.45 2.41 7.06
C HIS A 296 7.67 3.89 6.73
N THR A 297 8.92 4.32 6.57
CA THR A 297 9.31 5.71 6.29
C THR A 297 8.43 6.34 5.20
N TRP A 298 7.44 7.12 5.63
CA TRP A 298 6.48 7.87 4.83
C TRP A 298 5.44 7.08 4.01
N VAL A 299 5.34 5.76 4.18
CA VAL A 299 4.44 4.89 3.41
C VAL A 299 3.68 3.91 4.30
N GLY A 300 2.45 3.58 3.90
CA GLY A 300 1.68 2.52 4.55
C GLY A 300 2.11 1.13 4.08
N ALA A 301 1.58 0.12 4.76
CA ALA A 301 1.65 -1.27 4.39
C ALA A 301 0.98 -1.54 3.02
N LYS A 302 1.34 -2.67 2.41
CA LYS A 302 0.94 -3.06 1.06
C LYS A 302 0.76 -4.57 0.98
N ILE A 303 -0.19 -5.02 0.18
CA ILE A 303 -0.23 -6.43 -0.26
C ILE A 303 0.78 -6.57 -1.40
N GLY A 304 1.51 -7.67 -1.44
CA GLY A 304 2.43 -7.96 -2.54
C GLY A 304 2.40 -9.41 -2.99
N LEU A 305 2.76 -9.61 -4.24
CA LEU A 305 3.04 -10.90 -4.87
C LEU A 305 4.52 -10.94 -5.23
N PHE A 306 5.15 -12.09 -5.07
CA PHE A 306 6.55 -12.24 -5.41
C PHE A 306 6.87 -13.65 -5.89
N ALA A 307 7.92 -13.74 -6.70
CA ALA A 307 8.68 -14.96 -6.91
C ALA A 307 10.17 -14.59 -6.83
N ASN A 308 10.94 -15.30 -6.02
CA ASN A 308 12.37 -15.09 -5.95
C ASN A 308 13.14 -16.39 -5.77
N ARG A 309 14.44 -16.31 -6.06
CA ARG A 309 15.38 -17.39 -5.75
C ARG A 309 15.89 -17.20 -4.32
N TYR A 310 15.59 -18.16 -3.46
CA TYR A 310 15.98 -18.26 -2.07
C TYR A 310 16.97 -19.42 -1.89
N ALA A 311 18.27 -19.09 -1.85
CA ALA A 311 19.34 -20.08 -1.79
C ALA A 311 19.78 -20.34 -0.34
N ASP A 312 19.03 -21.15 0.40
CA ASP A 312 19.57 -21.74 1.64
C ASP A 312 20.60 -22.80 1.26
N GLY A 313 21.89 -22.51 1.47
CA GLY A 313 22.97 -23.49 1.32
C GLY A 313 23.46 -23.80 -0.10
N ILE A 314 23.04 -23.04 -1.13
CA ILE A 314 23.60 -23.15 -2.49
C ILE A 314 24.83 -22.22 -2.59
N GLU A 315 25.96 -22.75 -3.09
CA GLU A 315 27.24 -22.04 -3.22
C GLU A 315 27.10 -20.66 -3.89
N LYS A 316 27.86 -19.68 -3.36
CA LYS A 316 27.92 -18.28 -3.83
C LYS A 316 28.22 -18.14 -5.33
N ASP A 317 28.83 -19.14 -5.95
CA ASP A 317 29.34 -19.08 -7.33
C ASP A 317 28.27 -19.29 -8.41
N LYS A 318 26.99 -19.40 -8.04
CA LYS A 318 25.84 -19.37 -8.99
C LYS A 318 24.91 -18.15 -8.79
N ALA A 319 25.36 -17.17 -8.00
CA ALA A 319 24.64 -15.94 -7.64
C ALA A 319 24.89 -14.78 -8.62
N ASP A 320 25.31 -15.08 -9.84
CA ASP A 320 25.18 -14.19 -10.98
C ASP A 320 23.69 -13.96 -11.24
N GLY A 321 23.24 -12.70 -11.09
CA GLY A 321 21.85 -12.23 -11.05
C GLY A 321 21.04 -12.39 -12.34
N GLN A 322 21.24 -13.46 -13.09
CA GLN A 322 20.53 -13.83 -14.31
C GLN A 322 20.03 -15.29 -14.32
N ASN A 323 20.39 -16.13 -13.33
CA ASN A 323 19.94 -17.52 -13.30
C ASN A 323 18.51 -17.64 -12.74
N ASN A 324 17.54 -17.59 -13.66
CA ASN A 324 16.12 -17.89 -13.44
C ASN A 324 15.96 -19.27 -12.79
N SER A 325 15.40 -19.35 -11.57
CA SER A 325 15.07 -20.62 -10.89
C SER A 325 13.61 -21.03 -11.17
N GLY A 326 13.18 -20.84 -12.40
CA GLY A 326 11.79 -21.07 -12.80
C GLY A 326 10.85 -19.89 -12.51
N TYR A 327 9.56 -20.15 -12.38
CA TYR A 327 8.54 -19.12 -12.30
C TYR A 327 7.31 -19.60 -11.53
N ALA A 328 6.46 -18.66 -11.14
CA ALA A 328 5.11 -18.95 -10.65
C ALA A 328 4.09 -18.16 -11.47
N ASP A 329 2.95 -18.80 -11.76
CA ASP A 329 1.84 -18.16 -12.45
C ASP A 329 0.72 -17.88 -11.45
N PHE A 330 0.38 -16.60 -11.27
CA PHE A 330 -0.72 -16.16 -10.43
C PHE A 330 -1.97 -16.05 -11.30
N ALA A 331 -3.00 -16.83 -10.97
CA ALA A 331 -4.27 -16.84 -11.72
C ALA A 331 -5.08 -15.57 -11.45
N TYR A 332 -5.04 -15.08 -10.22
CA TYR A 332 -5.72 -13.87 -9.80
C TYR A 332 -5.16 -13.36 -8.47
N LEU A 333 -5.39 -12.08 -8.19
CA LEU A 333 -5.47 -11.55 -6.84
C LEU A 333 -6.88 -11.01 -6.61
N GLN A 334 -7.61 -11.57 -5.65
CA GLN A 334 -8.94 -11.11 -5.29
C GLN A 334 -8.88 -10.42 -3.93
N VAL A 335 -9.39 -9.19 -3.86
CA VAL A 335 -9.52 -8.42 -2.62
C VAL A 335 -11.00 -8.17 -2.37
N VAL A 336 -11.51 -8.74 -1.27
CA VAL A 336 -12.87 -8.55 -0.77
C VAL A 336 -12.81 -7.66 0.47
N THR A 337 -13.70 -6.69 0.56
CA THR A 337 -13.74 -5.73 1.67
C THR A 337 -14.98 -5.97 2.52
N ASP A 338 -14.82 -6.08 3.84
CA ASP A 338 -15.94 -6.42 4.73
C ASP A 338 -16.89 -5.25 5.01
N SER A 339 -16.50 -3.99 4.78
CA SER A 339 -17.38 -2.80 4.73
C SER A 339 -16.61 -1.48 4.52
N ARG A 340 -17.34 -0.49 3.98
CA ARG A 340 -17.11 0.98 3.79
C ARG A 340 -15.67 1.50 3.53
N PRO A 341 -15.47 2.38 2.51
CA PRO A 341 -14.16 2.99 2.23
C PRO A 341 -13.58 3.78 3.43
N LEU A 342 -12.24 3.90 3.45
CA LEU A 342 -11.34 4.38 4.54
C LEU A 342 -11.63 5.73 5.18
#